data_AF-A0A2V1ADD3-F1
#
_entry.id   AF-A0A2V1ADD3-F1
#
_cell.length_a   1.000
_cell.length_b   1.000
_cell.length_c   1.000
_cell.angle_alpha   90.00
_cell.angle_beta   90.00
_cell.angle_gamma   90.00
#
_symmetry.space_group_name_H-M   'P 1'
#
loop_
_entity.id
_entity.type
_entity.pdbx_description
1 polymer ?
#
loop_
_entity_poly.entity_id
_entity_poly.type
_entity_poly.pdbx_seq_one_letter_code
_entity_poly.pdbx_strand_id
1 'polypeptide(L)'
;MDDSYLYAPPNPSVGKSVKWILVLLLLRAKNPIRLTAFLSLNPTIRSVINDWLRDHTRLKDPETVDRRARKLANLVSVGILFSAVANNPQIPKDYWSIYFYTAYFGELNPPSSRITVYPTLSKATGIDKMKKKSWVRYVYTRKHYVIYPVIFGQLLSNYLTPTRYKLNHKYLSASIKNYILNPIWVNYRLGVNSQSVHWVGLLQAYVKHNVVLFGIYALLSFKNRVIDTYYEATNGAFDFSRIKILLRHYLIFVGHKANAMANFIYGPNLVAMFLLSLTAPMLTRVGFLRDIYFGNMKTFVKNYIKSIGFVSAFATMSLGLRLPETTWRPQNIRQISTGFYDSLNSYLLRLIILSKWRIVKENHRWFSIINIPNWDRIEAFILCYGVWNLMNLNDYILKHPLQKECQRLEKESLIRAVNRIMN
;
A
#
# COMPACT_ATOMS: atom_id res chain seq x y z
N MET A 1 3.78 -33.99 -29.06
CA MET A 1 2.90 -32.81 -29.11
C MET A 1 3.82 -31.62 -29.29
N ASP A 2 3.66 -30.87 -30.37
CA ASP A 2 4.46 -29.68 -30.66
C ASP A 2 4.20 -28.59 -29.61
N ASP A 3 5.22 -28.21 -28.86
CA ASP A 3 5.19 -27.12 -27.87
C ASP A 3 5.09 -25.71 -28.53
N SER A 4 4.96 -25.65 -29.86
CA SER A 4 4.87 -24.42 -30.64
C SER A 4 3.60 -23.61 -30.36
N TYR A 5 2.54 -24.24 -29.80
CA TYR A 5 1.29 -23.56 -29.46
C TYR A 5 1.31 -22.82 -28.12
N LEU A 6 2.35 -22.97 -27.30
CA LEU A 6 2.50 -22.25 -26.01
C LEU A 6 3.34 -20.97 -26.13
N TYR A 7 3.96 -20.73 -27.28
CA TYR A 7 4.73 -19.52 -27.55
C TYR A 7 3.89 -18.51 -28.32
N ALA A 8 3.26 -17.58 -27.61
CA ALA A 8 2.84 -16.34 -28.24
C ALA A 8 4.07 -15.68 -28.88
N PRO A 9 4.00 -15.22 -30.14
CA PRO A 9 5.14 -14.55 -30.78
C PRO A 9 5.54 -13.34 -29.94
N PRO A 10 6.85 -13.04 -29.83
CA PRO A 10 7.30 -11.87 -29.09
C PRO A 10 6.63 -10.62 -29.68
N ASN A 11 5.87 -9.90 -28.84
CA ASN A 11 5.31 -8.60 -29.20
C ASN A 11 6.39 -7.73 -29.86
N PRO A 12 6.12 -7.04 -30.98
CA PRO A 12 7.15 -6.25 -31.66
C PRO A 12 7.68 -5.16 -30.72
N SER A 13 8.89 -5.36 -30.21
CA SER A 13 9.53 -4.52 -29.20
C SER A 13 9.70 -3.08 -29.67
N VAL A 14 9.80 -2.86 -30.99
CA VAL A 14 9.91 -1.54 -31.63
C VAL A 14 8.63 -0.71 -31.47
N GLY A 15 7.45 -1.27 -31.78
CA GLY A 15 6.17 -0.56 -31.64
C GLY A 15 5.86 -0.20 -30.18
N LYS A 16 6.18 -1.12 -29.26
CA LYS A 16 6.09 -0.89 -27.81
C LYS A 16 7.07 0.21 -27.35
N SER A 17 8.28 0.25 -27.92
CA SER A 17 9.30 1.27 -27.61
C SER A 17 8.84 2.67 -28.01
N VAL A 18 8.30 2.85 -29.22
CA VAL A 18 7.81 4.15 -29.70
C VAL A 18 6.69 4.67 -28.81
N LYS A 19 5.73 3.80 -28.43
CA LYS A 19 4.65 4.16 -27.52
C LYS A 19 5.17 4.65 -26.16
N TRP A 20 6.14 3.95 -25.58
CA TRP A 20 6.71 4.34 -24.29
C TRP A 20 7.53 5.62 -24.36
N ILE A 21 8.27 5.85 -25.45
CA ILE A 21 8.98 7.13 -25.68
C ILE A 21 7.98 8.28 -25.68
N LEU A 22 6.90 8.19 -26.45
CA LEU A 22 5.87 9.23 -26.51
C LEU A 22 5.23 9.50 -25.15
N VAL A 23 4.85 8.44 -24.42
CA VAL A 23 4.26 8.59 -23.07
C VAL A 23 5.25 9.23 -22.09
N LEU A 24 6.51 8.79 -22.08
CA LEU A 24 7.51 9.30 -21.16
C LEU A 24 7.92 10.75 -21.47
N LEU A 25 7.94 11.13 -22.76
CA LEU A 25 8.15 12.52 -23.17
C LEU A 25 6.97 13.42 -22.77
N LEU A 26 5.73 12.97 -22.97
CA LEU A 26 4.52 13.69 -22.51
C LEU A 26 4.53 13.90 -20.99
N LEU A 27 4.97 12.89 -20.24
CA LEU A 27 5.11 12.96 -18.78
C LEU A 27 6.37 13.71 -18.31
N ARG A 28 7.19 14.23 -19.24
CA ARG A 28 8.47 14.92 -18.95
C ARG A 28 9.40 14.11 -18.04
N ALA A 29 9.43 12.79 -18.24
CA ALA A 29 10.26 11.89 -17.46
C ALA A 29 11.75 12.12 -17.78
N LYS A 30 12.60 12.19 -16.75
CA LYS A 30 14.06 12.18 -16.94
C LYS A 30 14.54 10.80 -17.45
N ASN A 31 15.52 10.80 -18.35
CA ASN A 31 16.08 9.61 -19.01
C ASN A 31 15.03 8.72 -19.73
N PRO A 32 14.19 9.29 -20.62
CA PRO A 32 13.08 8.57 -21.24
C PRO A 32 13.57 7.39 -22.10
N ILE A 33 14.70 7.53 -22.79
CA ILE A 33 15.28 6.48 -23.64
C ILE A 33 15.65 5.24 -22.81
N ARG A 34 16.30 5.42 -21.66
CA ARG A 34 16.71 4.31 -20.79
C ARG A 34 15.51 3.65 -20.11
N LEU A 35 14.50 4.43 -19.73
CA LEU A 35 13.24 3.89 -19.20
C LEU A 35 12.47 3.11 -20.27
N THR A 36 12.40 3.62 -21.49
CA THR A 36 11.83 2.88 -22.62
C THR A 36 12.57 1.57 -22.82
N ALA A 37 13.90 1.59 -22.86
CA ALA A 37 14.72 0.39 -23.04
C ALA A 37 14.40 -0.69 -21.98
N PHE A 38 14.21 -0.30 -20.72
CA PHE A 38 13.74 -1.20 -19.67
C PHE A 38 12.32 -1.74 -19.92
N LEU A 39 11.40 -0.89 -20.39
CA LEU A 39 9.98 -1.23 -20.57
C LEU A 39 9.68 -2.07 -21.83
N SER A 40 10.60 -2.13 -22.80
CA SER A 40 10.33 -2.75 -24.10
C SER A 40 11.35 -3.79 -24.56
N LEU A 41 12.61 -3.72 -24.11
CA LEU A 41 13.68 -4.58 -24.67
C LEU A 41 13.84 -5.93 -23.96
N ASN A 42 13.16 -6.18 -22.83
CA ASN A 42 13.30 -7.44 -22.10
C ASN A 42 13.09 -8.71 -22.97
N PRO A 43 12.04 -8.80 -23.83
CA PRO A 43 11.86 -9.93 -24.74
C PRO A 43 13.04 -10.12 -25.70
N THR A 44 13.54 -9.02 -26.28
CA THR A 44 14.66 -9.03 -27.23
C THR A 44 15.99 -9.40 -26.56
N ILE A 45 16.25 -8.86 -25.36
CA ILE A 45 17.42 -9.24 -24.55
C ILE A 45 17.36 -10.74 -24.24
N ARG A 46 16.16 -11.26 -23.94
CA ARG A 46 15.98 -12.67 -23.62
C ARG A 46 16.21 -13.59 -24.82
N SER A 47 15.75 -13.23 -26.01
CA SER A 47 16.01 -14.04 -27.21
C SER A 47 17.51 -14.11 -27.51
N VAL A 48 18.19 -12.96 -27.53
CA VAL A 48 19.64 -12.87 -27.80
C VAL A 48 20.45 -13.69 -26.80
N ILE A 49 20.14 -13.59 -25.50
CA ILE A 49 20.85 -14.37 -24.46
C ILE A 49 20.57 -15.86 -24.59
N ASN A 50 19.34 -16.25 -24.93
CA ASN A 50 18.97 -17.66 -25.10
C ASN A 50 19.72 -18.29 -26.29
N ASP A 51 19.78 -17.58 -27.42
CA ASP A 51 20.50 -18.01 -28.62
C ASP A 51 22.01 -18.13 -28.32
N TRP A 52 22.58 -17.11 -27.69
CA TRP A 52 23.99 -17.14 -27.28
C TRP A 52 24.31 -18.31 -26.33
N LEU A 53 23.46 -18.58 -25.33
CA LEU A 53 23.66 -19.69 -24.40
C LEU A 53 23.53 -21.05 -25.08
N ARG A 54 22.60 -21.21 -26.03
CA ARG A 54 22.45 -22.44 -26.82
C ARG A 54 23.70 -22.73 -27.65
N ASP A 55 24.28 -21.68 -28.23
CA ASP A 55 25.43 -21.82 -29.13
C ASP A 55 26.76 -21.99 -28.37
N HIS A 56 26.90 -21.42 -27.17
CA HIS A 56 28.20 -21.32 -26.47
C HIS A 56 28.32 -22.14 -25.18
N THR A 57 27.25 -22.78 -24.70
CA THR A 57 27.33 -23.60 -23.48
C THR A 57 27.11 -25.07 -23.76
N ARG A 58 27.94 -25.94 -23.15
CA ARG A 58 27.74 -27.41 -23.14
C ARG A 58 26.55 -27.84 -22.25
N LEU A 59 25.59 -26.95 -22.00
CA LEU A 59 24.42 -27.25 -21.18
C LEU A 59 23.45 -28.09 -22.01
N LYS A 60 23.39 -29.40 -21.73
CA LYS A 60 22.54 -30.35 -22.45
C LYS A 60 21.04 -30.23 -22.12
N ASP A 61 20.71 -29.67 -20.95
CA ASP A 61 19.34 -29.57 -20.48
C ASP A 61 18.67 -28.24 -20.93
N PRO A 62 17.68 -28.28 -21.83
CA PRO A 62 17.00 -27.09 -22.35
C PRO A 62 16.27 -26.31 -21.26
N GLU A 63 15.80 -26.97 -20.19
CA GLU A 63 15.09 -26.29 -19.10
C GLU A 63 16.05 -25.44 -18.26
N THR A 64 17.23 -25.98 -17.97
CA THR A 64 18.30 -25.25 -17.27
C THR A 64 18.82 -24.06 -18.09
N VAL A 65 18.93 -24.20 -19.41
CA VAL A 65 19.32 -23.09 -20.32
C VAL A 65 18.29 -21.97 -20.30
N ASP A 66 17.00 -22.26 -20.52
CA ASP A 66 15.94 -21.24 -20.50
C ASP A 66 15.84 -20.56 -19.11
N ARG A 67 16.01 -21.31 -18.02
CA ARG A 67 16.02 -20.74 -16.66
C ARG A 67 17.18 -19.76 -16.46
N ARG A 68 18.38 -20.07 -16.94
CA ARG A 68 19.55 -19.17 -16.85
C ARG A 68 19.39 -17.97 -17.77
N ALA A 69 18.90 -18.16 -18.99
CA ALA A 69 18.63 -17.11 -19.96
C ALA A 69 17.66 -16.07 -19.40
N ARG A 70 16.54 -16.50 -18.82
CA ARG A 70 15.55 -15.62 -18.15
C ARG A 70 16.17 -14.80 -17.03
N LYS A 71 16.92 -15.44 -16.11
CA LYS A 71 17.54 -14.74 -14.97
C LYS A 71 18.55 -13.69 -15.42
N LEU A 72 19.36 -14.00 -16.44
CA LEU A 72 20.33 -13.07 -17.02
C LEU A 72 19.64 -11.93 -17.77
N ALA A 73 18.60 -12.22 -18.56
CA ALA A 73 17.83 -11.19 -19.26
C ALA A 73 17.14 -10.22 -18.29
N ASN A 74 16.58 -10.74 -17.20
CA ASN A 74 16.01 -9.94 -16.12
C ASN A 74 17.09 -9.09 -15.45
N LEU A 75 18.29 -9.64 -15.21
CA LEU A 75 19.42 -8.91 -14.64
C LEU A 75 19.88 -7.75 -15.55
N VAL A 76 20.05 -8.00 -16.85
CA VAL A 76 20.43 -6.97 -17.84
C VAL A 76 19.36 -5.87 -17.93
N SER A 77 18.08 -6.26 -17.98
CA SER A 77 16.96 -5.31 -18.01
C SER A 77 16.96 -4.41 -16.76
N VAL A 78 17.21 -5.00 -15.59
CA VAL A 78 17.32 -4.25 -14.34
C VAL A 78 18.59 -3.39 -14.30
N GLY A 79 19.68 -3.77 -14.96
CA GLY A 79 20.84 -2.91 -15.17
C GLY A 79 20.52 -1.64 -15.96
N ILE A 80 19.66 -1.76 -16.99
CA ILE A 80 19.14 -0.60 -17.74
C ILE A 80 18.29 0.29 -16.82
N LEU A 81 17.43 -0.31 -15.98
CA LEU A 81 16.66 0.42 -14.98
C LEU A 81 17.56 1.16 -13.99
N PHE A 82 18.62 0.52 -13.49
CA PHE A 82 19.58 1.16 -12.59
C PHE A 82 20.21 2.40 -13.24
N SER A 83 20.65 2.29 -14.49
CA SER A 83 21.20 3.40 -15.26
C SER A 83 20.20 4.55 -15.50
N ALA A 84 18.90 4.24 -15.56
CA ALA A 84 17.85 5.25 -15.68
C ALA A 84 17.55 5.97 -14.36
N VAL A 85 17.64 5.25 -13.23
CA VAL A 85 17.10 5.68 -11.92
C VAL A 85 18.18 6.19 -10.96
N ALA A 86 19.43 5.72 -11.06
CA ALA A 86 20.51 5.99 -10.10
C ALA A 86 20.63 7.47 -9.71
N ASN A 87 20.73 8.36 -10.71
CA ASN A 87 20.89 9.80 -10.50
C ASN A 87 19.59 10.59 -10.73
N ASN A 88 18.42 9.93 -10.74
CA ASN A 88 17.14 10.58 -10.95
C ASN A 88 16.44 10.86 -9.60
N PRO A 89 16.37 12.13 -9.14
CA PRO A 89 15.72 12.47 -7.87
C PRO A 89 14.18 12.52 -7.97
N GLN A 90 13.60 12.51 -9.17
CA GLN A 90 12.15 12.51 -9.35
C GLN A 90 11.51 11.17 -9.00
N ILE A 91 12.31 10.10 -9.01
CA ILE A 91 11.85 8.75 -8.69
C ILE A 91 12.05 8.53 -7.19
N PRO A 92 10.98 8.30 -6.41
CA PRO A 92 11.10 8.05 -4.97
C PRO A 92 11.61 6.62 -4.72
N LYS A 93 12.92 6.42 -4.91
CA LYS A 93 13.61 5.13 -4.85
C LYS A 93 13.39 4.41 -3.52
N ASP A 94 13.43 5.16 -2.42
CA ASP A 94 13.16 4.71 -1.07
C ASP A 94 11.73 4.17 -0.88
N TYR A 95 10.72 4.86 -1.39
CA TYR A 95 9.32 4.43 -1.35
C TYR A 95 9.12 3.14 -2.15
N TRP A 96 9.61 3.12 -3.39
CA TRP A 96 9.50 1.94 -4.26
C TRP A 96 10.23 0.72 -3.68
N SER A 97 11.39 0.93 -3.07
CA SER A 97 12.12 -0.13 -2.35
C SER A 97 11.26 -0.71 -1.23
N ILE A 98 10.73 0.12 -0.33
CA ILE A 98 9.85 -0.35 0.75
C ILE A 98 8.62 -1.07 0.17
N TYR A 99 8.01 -0.52 -0.88
CA TYR A 99 6.85 -1.11 -1.54
C TYR A 99 7.16 -2.49 -2.10
N PHE A 100 8.21 -2.64 -2.91
CA PHE A 100 8.57 -3.91 -3.52
C PHE A 100 8.96 -4.97 -2.49
N TYR A 101 9.74 -4.61 -1.46
CA TYR A 101 10.12 -5.57 -0.41
C TYR A 101 8.92 -6.02 0.42
N THR A 102 8.05 -5.09 0.83
CA THR A 102 6.86 -5.43 1.62
C THR A 102 5.82 -6.19 0.79
N ALA A 103 5.67 -5.88 -0.50
CA ALA A 103 4.80 -6.64 -1.40
C ALA A 103 5.38 -8.04 -1.65
N TYR A 104 6.68 -8.15 -1.90
CA TYR A 104 7.36 -9.42 -2.16
C TYR A 104 7.30 -10.35 -0.95
N PHE A 105 7.77 -9.93 0.22
CA PHE A 105 7.78 -10.77 1.43
C PHE A 105 6.43 -10.82 2.18
N GLY A 106 5.49 -9.95 1.84
CA GLY A 106 4.17 -9.90 2.48
C GLY A 106 3.07 -10.62 1.70
N GLU A 107 2.82 -10.19 0.46
CA GLU A 107 1.64 -10.60 -0.32
C GLU A 107 1.98 -11.67 -1.37
N LEU A 108 3.15 -11.53 -2.01
CA LEU A 108 3.52 -12.29 -3.20
C LEU A 108 4.26 -13.60 -2.86
N ASN A 109 5.19 -13.55 -1.92
CA ASN A 109 5.97 -14.70 -1.48
C ASN A 109 6.20 -14.67 0.04
N PRO A 110 5.13 -14.79 0.84
CA PRO A 110 5.25 -14.81 2.30
C PRO A 110 6.07 -16.00 2.80
N PRO A 111 6.65 -15.95 4.01
CA PRO A 111 7.38 -17.07 4.63
C PRO A 111 6.56 -18.35 4.87
N SER A 112 5.27 -18.34 4.53
CA SER A 112 4.35 -19.48 4.60
C SER A 112 3.98 -20.02 3.21
N SER A 113 4.43 -19.39 2.12
CA SER A 113 4.13 -19.82 0.75
C SER A 113 4.77 -21.17 0.44
N ARG A 114 4.16 -21.95 -0.46
CA ARG A 114 4.77 -23.16 -1.02
C ARG A 114 5.69 -22.83 -2.20
N ILE A 115 5.64 -21.60 -2.70
CA ILE A 115 6.45 -21.11 -3.81
C ILE A 115 7.87 -20.80 -3.30
N THR A 116 8.83 -21.64 -3.66
CA THR A 116 10.25 -21.47 -3.33
C THR A 116 11.00 -20.78 -4.45
N VAL A 117 10.82 -19.45 -4.60
CA VAL A 117 11.68 -18.66 -5.52
C VAL A 117 13.13 -18.67 -5.03
N TYR A 118 13.33 -18.65 -3.70
CA TYR A 118 14.63 -18.81 -3.03
C TYR A 118 14.50 -19.82 -1.88
N PRO A 119 15.31 -20.90 -1.84
CA PRO A 119 15.16 -21.98 -0.86
C PRO A 119 15.60 -21.61 0.57
N THR A 120 16.32 -20.50 0.78
CA THR A 120 16.87 -20.10 2.08
C THR A 120 15.98 -19.17 2.90
N LEU A 121 15.07 -18.41 2.27
CA LEU A 121 14.29 -17.35 2.94
C LEU A 121 12.83 -17.74 3.25
N SER A 122 12.27 -18.76 2.59
CA SER A 122 10.82 -19.05 2.65
C SER A 122 10.41 -20.10 3.70
N LYS A 123 11.34 -20.69 4.47
CA LYS A 123 11.03 -21.83 5.36
C LYS A 123 10.50 -21.47 6.76
N ALA A 124 10.44 -20.19 7.14
CA ALA A 124 10.51 -19.87 8.56
C ALA A 124 9.19 -19.91 9.37
N THR A 125 7.99 -19.72 8.80
CA THR A 125 6.80 -19.62 9.69
C THR A 125 5.50 -20.07 9.02
N GLY A 126 5.15 -21.35 9.14
CA GLY A 126 3.85 -21.87 8.71
C GLY A 126 2.76 -21.59 9.75
N ILE A 127 2.04 -20.48 9.61
CA ILE A 127 0.81 -20.21 10.38
C ILE A 127 -0.22 -21.34 10.15
N ASP A 128 -0.21 -21.94 8.96
CA ASP A 128 -1.07 -23.07 8.60
C ASP A 128 -0.79 -24.34 9.40
N LYS A 129 0.41 -24.45 10.01
CA LYS A 129 0.76 -25.54 10.92
C LYS A 129 0.27 -25.31 12.36
N MET A 130 -0.30 -24.13 12.66
CA MET A 130 -0.77 -23.80 14.01
C MET A 130 -2.18 -24.34 14.30
N LYS A 131 -2.40 -24.84 15.53
CA LYS A 131 -3.69 -25.39 15.99
C LYS A 131 -4.85 -24.40 15.77
N LYS A 132 -5.97 -24.91 15.25
CA LYS A 132 -7.17 -24.12 14.89
C LYS A 132 -7.76 -23.29 16.05
N LYS A 133 -7.60 -23.74 17.30
CA LYS A 133 -8.08 -23.06 18.53
C LYS A 133 -7.00 -22.23 19.27
N SER A 134 -5.83 -22.00 18.68
CA SER A 134 -4.78 -21.20 19.33
C SER A 134 -5.18 -19.73 19.43
N TRP A 135 -4.89 -19.10 20.57
CA TRP A 135 -5.04 -17.65 20.78
C TRP A 135 -4.28 -16.84 19.72
N VAL A 136 -3.14 -17.36 19.23
CA VAL A 136 -2.36 -16.74 18.15
C VAL A 136 -3.16 -16.64 16.85
N ARG A 137 -3.93 -17.69 16.52
CA ARG A 137 -4.79 -17.72 15.33
C ARG A 137 -5.98 -16.78 15.49
N TYR A 138 -6.53 -16.66 16.70
CA TYR A 138 -7.59 -15.70 17.02
C TYR A 138 -7.11 -14.25 16.90
N VAL A 139 -5.90 -13.93 17.41
CA VAL A 139 -5.29 -12.62 17.26
C VAL A 139 -4.96 -12.33 15.79
N TYR A 140 -4.49 -13.34 15.04
CA TYR A 140 -4.20 -13.19 13.61
C TYR A 140 -5.45 -12.89 12.78
N THR A 141 -6.58 -13.56 13.03
CA THR A 141 -7.84 -13.28 12.30
C THR A 141 -8.43 -11.91 12.65
N ARG A 142 -8.17 -11.42 13.86
CA ARG A 142 -8.62 -10.10 14.34
C ARG A 142 -7.51 -9.04 14.35
N LYS A 143 -6.41 -9.27 13.63
CA LYS A 143 -5.19 -8.43 13.67
C LYS A 143 -5.47 -6.94 13.37
N HIS A 144 -6.48 -6.65 12.55
CA HIS A 144 -6.85 -5.29 12.19
C HIS A 144 -7.29 -4.44 13.40
N TYR A 145 -7.87 -5.04 14.45
CA TYR A 145 -8.23 -4.34 15.70
C TYR A 145 -7.04 -3.95 16.56
N VAL A 146 -5.85 -4.49 16.29
CA VAL A 146 -4.63 -4.13 17.03
C VAL A 146 -3.73 -3.27 16.15
N ILE A 147 -3.50 -3.69 14.91
CA ILE A 147 -2.58 -3.04 13.98
C ILE A 147 -3.06 -1.63 13.64
N TYR A 148 -4.34 -1.45 13.28
CA TYR A 148 -4.84 -0.14 12.90
C TYR A 148 -4.77 0.87 14.06
N PRO A 149 -5.22 0.55 15.29
CA PRO A 149 -5.06 1.46 16.42
C PRO A 149 -3.61 1.84 16.73
N VAL A 150 -2.66 0.90 16.62
CA VAL A 150 -1.23 1.21 16.80
C VAL A 150 -0.74 2.19 15.73
N ILE A 151 -1.10 1.96 14.46
CA ILE A 151 -0.76 2.84 13.34
C ILE A 151 -1.37 4.23 13.55
N PHE A 152 -2.66 4.30 13.91
CA PHE A 152 -3.35 5.55 14.15
C PHE A 152 -2.73 6.33 15.31
N GLY A 153 -2.43 5.66 16.43
CA GLY A 153 -1.70 6.28 17.54
C GLY A 153 -0.33 6.82 17.14
N GLN A 154 0.40 6.11 16.29
CA GLN A 154 1.69 6.57 15.77
C GLN A 154 1.54 7.76 14.80
N LEU A 155 0.53 7.78 13.94
CA LEU A 155 0.22 8.92 13.06
C LEU A 155 -0.17 10.16 13.86
N LEU A 156 -1.07 9.98 14.84
CA LEU A 156 -1.54 11.06 15.70
C LEU A 156 -0.39 11.64 16.52
N SER A 157 0.47 10.80 17.09
CA SER A 157 1.68 11.20 17.81
C SER A 157 2.64 11.99 16.92
N ASN A 158 2.86 11.55 15.67
CA ASN A 158 3.70 12.30 14.72
C ASN A 158 3.10 13.65 14.32
N TYR A 159 1.78 13.77 14.30
CA TYR A 159 1.06 14.99 13.91
C TYR A 159 0.85 15.98 15.06
N LEU A 160 0.60 15.53 16.29
CA LEU A 160 0.30 16.42 17.41
C LEU A 160 1.50 16.76 18.29
N THR A 161 2.60 16.00 18.24
CA THR A 161 3.75 16.26 19.12
C THR A 161 4.55 17.47 18.60
N PRO A 162 4.55 18.62 19.31
CA PRO A 162 5.39 19.75 18.93
C PRO A 162 6.85 19.33 19.08
N THR A 163 7.62 19.40 18.00
CA THR A 163 9.07 19.18 18.05
C THR A 163 9.76 20.46 17.60
N ARG A 164 10.85 20.84 18.29
CA ARG A 164 11.65 22.05 18.00
C ARG A 164 12.02 22.18 16.51
N TYR A 165 12.21 21.04 15.83
CA TYR A 165 12.57 20.96 14.42
C TYR A 165 11.44 20.49 13.49
N LYS A 166 10.23 20.25 14.02
CA LYS A 166 9.04 19.73 13.28
C LYS A 166 9.35 18.55 12.34
N LEU A 167 10.37 17.74 12.61
CA LEU A 167 10.83 16.66 11.72
C LEU A 167 9.70 15.66 11.42
N ASN A 168 8.92 15.28 12.44
CA ASN A 168 7.78 14.38 12.22
C ASN A 168 6.70 15.00 11.32
N HIS A 169 6.53 16.32 11.30
CA HIS A 169 5.62 17.01 10.36
C HIS A 169 6.23 17.16 8.96
N LYS A 170 7.56 17.29 8.85
CA LYS A 170 8.28 17.37 7.56
C LYS A 170 8.16 16.07 6.77
N TYR A 171 8.24 14.91 7.44
CA TYR A 171 8.19 13.59 6.80
C TYR A 171 6.84 12.87 6.89
N LEU A 172 5.84 13.48 7.55
CA LEU A 172 4.47 12.99 7.44
C LEU A 172 3.98 13.21 6.00
N SER A 173 3.25 12.23 5.46
CA SER A 173 2.67 12.37 4.12
C SER A 173 1.85 13.67 4.03
N ALA A 174 2.24 14.55 3.09
CA ALA A 174 1.58 15.83 2.88
C ALA A 174 0.10 15.65 2.55
N SER A 175 -0.25 14.57 1.85
CA SER A 175 -1.64 14.24 1.54
C SER A 175 -2.44 13.92 2.81
N ILE A 176 -1.95 13.02 3.66
CA ILE A 176 -2.62 12.69 4.94
C ILE A 176 -2.70 13.92 5.84
N LYS A 177 -1.63 14.70 5.92
CA LYS A 177 -1.61 15.92 6.72
C LYS A 177 -2.63 16.93 6.21
N ASN A 178 -2.56 17.32 4.95
CA ASN A 178 -3.32 18.45 4.42
C ASN A 178 -4.78 18.11 4.11
N TYR A 179 -5.04 16.89 3.66
CA TYR A 179 -6.38 16.47 3.25
C TYR A 179 -7.10 15.63 4.30
N ILE A 180 -6.44 15.05 5.32
CA ILE A 180 -7.14 14.24 6.33
C ILE A 180 -7.04 14.89 7.71
N LEU A 181 -5.83 15.15 8.21
CA LEU A 181 -5.63 15.58 9.59
C LEU A 181 -5.91 17.08 9.80
N ASN A 182 -5.37 17.97 8.95
CA ASN A 182 -5.56 19.42 9.09
C ASN A 182 -7.04 19.82 9.10
N PRO A 183 -7.90 19.36 8.15
CA PRO A 183 -9.31 19.77 8.14
C PRO A 183 -10.09 19.34 9.38
N ILE A 184 -9.58 18.36 10.12
CA ILE A 184 -10.19 17.86 11.37
C ILE A 184 -9.62 18.62 12.56
N TRP A 185 -8.29 18.57 12.74
CA TRP A 185 -7.62 19.05 13.94
C TRP A 185 -7.46 20.56 14.04
N VAL A 186 -7.53 21.32 12.93
CA VAL A 186 -7.53 22.79 12.98
C VAL A 186 -8.76 23.33 13.73
N ASN A 187 -9.86 22.56 13.76
CA ASN A 187 -11.07 22.93 14.49
C ASN A 187 -11.00 22.64 15.98
N TYR A 188 -9.92 22.02 16.48
CA TYR A 188 -9.74 21.67 17.89
C TYR A 188 -8.63 22.50 18.52
N ARG A 189 -8.91 23.13 19.67
CA ARG A 189 -7.91 23.84 20.46
C ARG A 189 -7.85 23.26 21.86
N LEU A 190 -6.65 22.84 22.26
CA LEU A 190 -6.33 22.39 23.60
C LEU A 190 -5.46 23.45 24.28
N GLY A 191 -6.04 24.19 25.22
CA GLY A 191 -5.33 25.10 26.11
C GLY A 191 -5.22 24.52 27.52
N VAL A 192 -4.40 25.14 28.37
CA VAL A 192 -4.19 24.73 29.76
C VAL A 192 -5.48 24.81 30.58
N ASN A 193 -6.33 25.82 30.31
CA ASN A 193 -7.58 26.07 31.04
C ASN A 193 -8.84 26.13 30.16
N SER A 194 -8.69 26.05 28.83
CA SER A 194 -9.80 26.19 27.89
C SER A 194 -9.69 25.16 26.78
N GLN A 195 -10.80 24.52 26.45
CA GLN A 195 -10.90 23.56 25.37
C GLN A 195 -12.07 23.96 24.50
N SER A 196 -11.84 24.06 23.19
CA SER A 196 -12.89 24.51 22.27
C SER A 196 -12.83 23.72 20.99
N VAL A 197 -14.01 23.37 20.47
CA VAL A 197 -14.18 22.75 19.16
C VAL A 197 -15.03 23.66 18.29
N HIS A 198 -14.52 24.03 17.12
CA HIS A 198 -15.31 24.74 16.12
C HIS A 198 -16.17 23.75 15.32
N TRP A 199 -17.34 23.42 15.85
CA TRP A 199 -18.25 22.41 15.30
C TRP A 199 -18.70 22.70 13.86
N VAL A 200 -18.94 23.98 13.52
CA VAL A 200 -19.39 24.37 12.18
C VAL A 200 -18.32 24.07 11.14
N GLY A 201 -17.07 24.48 11.37
CA GLY A 201 -15.96 24.18 10.47
C GLY A 201 -15.66 22.68 10.38
N LEU A 202 -15.82 21.93 11.48
CA LEU A 202 -15.69 20.49 11.47
C LEU A 202 -16.79 19.83 10.61
N LEU A 203 -18.04 20.27 10.74
CA LEU A 203 -19.17 19.79 9.94
C LEU A 203 -18.96 20.10 8.46
N GLN A 204 -18.51 21.31 8.12
CA GLN A 204 -18.18 21.68 6.74
C GLN A 204 -17.09 20.78 6.15
N ALA A 205 -16.03 20.51 6.92
CA ALA A 205 -14.98 19.58 6.50
C ALA A 205 -15.53 18.15 6.32
N TYR A 206 -16.40 17.69 7.23
CA TYR A 206 -17.03 16.37 7.14
C TYR A 206 -17.89 16.23 5.89
N VAL A 207 -18.72 17.24 5.58
CA VAL A 207 -19.54 17.26 4.37
C VAL A 207 -18.66 17.24 3.11
N LYS A 208 -17.60 18.07 3.06
CA LYS A 208 -16.65 18.08 1.93
C LYS A 208 -16.02 16.70 1.72
N HIS A 209 -15.57 16.04 2.77
CA HIS A 209 -15.02 14.67 2.66
C HIS A 209 -16.06 13.67 2.18
N ASN A 210 -17.29 13.73 2.68
CA ASN A 210 -18.36 12.86 2.23
C ASN A 210 -18.65 13.05 0.74
N VAL A 211 -18.69 14.29 0.23
CA VAL A 211 -18.91 14.57 -1.19
C VAL A 211 -17.76 14.02 -2.05
N VAL A 212 -16.51 14.21 -1.63
CA VAL A 212 -15.35 13.66 -2.35
C VAL A 212 -15.37 12.12 -2.36
N LEU A 213 -15.63 11.50 -1.20
CA LEU A 213 -15.75 10.05 -1.08
C LEU A 213 -16.93 9.51 -1.91
N PHE A 214 -18.05 10.23 -1.95
CA PHE A 214 -19.18 9.90 -2.79
C PHE A 214 -18.78 9.86 -4.27
N GLY A 215 -18.10 10.89 -4.77
CA GLY A 215 -17.60 10.92 -6.15
C GLY A 215 -16.64 9.76 -6.46
N ILE A 216 -15.72 9.45 -5.56
CA ILE A 216 -14.77 8.32 -5.73
C ILE A 216 -15.51 6.99 -5.78
N TYR A 217 -16.40 6.70 -4.82
CA TYR A 217 -17.14 5.44 -4.79
C TYR A 217 -18.15 5.32 -5.94
N ALA A 218 -18.70 6.45 -6.38
CA ALA A 218 -19.53 6.49 -7.59
C ALA A 218 -18.71 5.98 -8.77
N LEU A 219 -17.57 6.61 -9.08
CA LEU A 219 -16.73 6.23 -10.21
C LEU A 219 -16.25 4.78 -10.14
N LEU A 220 -15.73 4.35 -8.98
CA LEU A 220 -15.18 3.00 -8.82
C LEU A 220 -16.23 1.90 -8.91
N SER A 221 -17.47 2.18 -8.52
CA SER A 221 -18.56 1.20 -8.51
C SER A 221 -19.45 1.28 -9.74
N PHE A 222 -19.28 2.31 -10.59
CA PHE A 222 -20.17 2.60 -11.71
C PHE A 222 -20.23 1.43 -12.70
N LYS A 223 -19.07 0.94 -13.15
CA LYS A 223 -19.01 -0.19 -14.07
C LYS A 223 -19.74 -1.40 -13.50
N ASN A 224 -19.31 -1.88 -12.35
CA ASN A 224 -19.78 -3.15 -11.81
C ASN A 224 -21.25 -3.13 -11.35
N ARG A 225 -21.79 -1.97 -10.97
CA ARG A 225 -23.15 -1.88 -10.38
C ARG A 225 -24.17 -1.19 -11.27
N VAL A 226 -23.73 -0.44 -12.28
CA VAL A 226 -24.62 0.22 -13.23
C VAL A 226 -24.48 -0.45 -14.58
N ILE A 227 -23.28 -0.49 -15.16
CA ILE A 227 -23.07 -1.03 -16.51
C ILE A 227 -23.33 -2.53 -16.54
N ASP A 228 -22.63 -3.30 -15.70
CA ASP A 228 -22.72 -4.76 -15.72
C ASP A 228 -24.13 -5.23 -15.32
N THR A 229 -24.72 -4.65 -14.28
CA THR A 229 -26.09 -4.97 -13.85
C THR A 229 -27.16 -4.53 -14.86
N TYR A 230 -26.92 -3.45 -15.62
CA TYR A 230 -27.82 -3.04 -16.71
C TYR A 230 -27.77 -4.04 -17.88
N TYR A 231 -26.59 -4.52 -18.25
CA TYR A 231 -26.42 -5.57 -19.26
C TYR A 231 -27.06 -6.90 -18.81
N GLU A 232 -26.93 -7.27 -17.53
CA GLU A 232 -27.59 -8.46 -16.97
C GLU A 232 -29.12 -8.33 -16.97
N ALA A 233 -29.66 -7.15 -16.67
CA ALA A 233 -31.09 -6.88 -16.69
C ALA A 233 -31.67 -6.89 -18.13
N THR A 234 -30.93 -6.35 -19.11
CA THR A 234 -31.36 -6.38 -20.53
C THR A 234 -31.31 -7.78 -21.14
N ASN A 235 -30.45 -8.66 -20.61
CA ASN A 235 -30.37 -10.07 -21.02
C ASN A 235 -31.30 -11.01 -20.22
N GLY A 236 -32.28 -10.47 -19.49
CA GLY A 236 -33.33 -11.25 -18.82
C GLY A 236 -32.91 -11.95 -17.52
N ALA A 237 -31.72 -11.67 -16.98
CA ALA A 237 -31.24 -12.28 -15.73
C ALA A 237 -31.79 -11.60 -14.46
N PHE A 238 -32.29 -10.37 -14.56
CA PHE A 238 -32.88 -9.62 -13.44
C PHE A 238 -34.09 -8.78 -13.89
N ASP A 239 -35.18 -8.90 -13.14
CA ASP A 239 -36.41 -8.13 -13.36
C ASP A 239 -36.29 -6.72 -12.74
N PHE A 240 -35.39 -5.89 -13.28
CA PHE A 240 -35.39 -4.47 -12.96
C PHE A 240 -36.42 -3.76 -13.83
N SER A 241 -37.66 -3.73 -13.33
CA SER A 241 -38.79 -3.11 -14.02
C SER A 241 -38.58 -1.64 -14.43
N ARG A 242 -37.59 -0.91 -13.86
CA ARG A 242 -37.21 0.48 -14.26
C ARG A 242 -35.73 0.83 -13.96
N ILE A 243 -35.02 1.44 -14.92
CA ILE A 243 -33.65 2.03 -14.76
C ILE A 243 -33.55 2.97 -13.55
N LYS A 244 -34.63 3.71 -13.25
CA LYS A 244 -34.72 4.61 -12.09
C LYS A 244 -34.47 3.88 -10.76
N ILE A 245 -34.90 2.63 -10.64
CA ILE A 245 -34.71 1.82 -9.43
C ILE A 245 -33.24 1.42 -9.30
N LEU A 246 -32.59 1.01 -10.38
CA LEU A 246 -31.16 0.69 -10.40
C LEU A 246 -30.30 1.90 -9.97
N LEU A 247 -30.56 3.07 -10.56
CA LEU A 247 -29.85 4.30 -10.21
C LEU A 247 -30.06 4.71 -8.74
N ARG A 248 -31.29 4.61 -8.23
CA ARG A 248 -31.57 4.90 -6.81
C ARG A 248 -30.78 3.98 -5.88
N HIS A 249 -30.75 2.68 -6.16
CA HIS A 249 -29.98 1.72 -5.36
C HIS A 249 -28.48 1.98 -5.42
N TYR A 250 -27.97 2.32 -6.60
CA TYR A 250 -26.57 2.70 -6.78
C TYR A 250 -26.20 3.94 -5.95
N LEU A 251 -27.01 5.01 -5.99
CA LEU A 251 -26.77 6.24 -5.22
C LEU A 251 -26.85 5.99 -3.70
N ILE A 252 -27.82 5.20 -3.24
CA ILE A 252 -27.93 4.81 -1.82
C ILE A 252 -26.70 4.02 -1.38
N PHE A 253 -26.24 3.07 -2.21
CA PHE A 253 -25.03 2.29 -1.93
C PHE A 253 -23.80 3.18 -1.80
N VAL A 254 -23.57 4.07 -2.77
CA VAL A 254 -22.44 5.00 -2.77
C VAL A 254 -22.50 5.94 -1.56
N GLY A 255 -23.69 6.48 -1.26
CA GLY A 255 -23.92 7.34 -0.10
C GLY A 255 -23.58 6.65 1.22
N HIS A 256 -24.06 5.42 1.42
CA HIS A 256 -23.74 4.67 2.64
C HIS A 256 -22.26 4.28 2.74
N LYS A 257 -21.60 3.94 1.62
CA LYS A 257 -20.16 3.65 1.62
C LYS A 257 -19.31 4.89 1.91
N ALA A 258 -19.64 6.02 1.29
CA ALA A 258 -18.97 7.29 1.56
C ALA A 258 -19.11 7.69 3.03
N ASN A 259 -20.32 7.61 3.58
CA ASN A 259 -20.58 7.93 4.99
C ASN A 259 -19.84 6.99 5.95
N ALA A 260 -19.84 5.69 5.69
CA ALA A 260 -19.10 4.72 6.50
C ALA A 260 -17.59 5.03 6.53
N MET A 261 -17.02 5.38 5.37
CA MET A 261 -15.60 5.74 5.27
C MET A 261 -15.29 7.09 5.93
N ALA A 262 -16.18 8.07 5.81
CA ALA A 262 -16.04 9.34 6.52
C ALA A 262 -16.08 9.14 8.04
N ASN A 263 -17.03 8.35 8.54
CA ASN A 263 -17.12 8.04 9.98
C ASN A 263 -15.89 7.28 10.48
N PHE A 264 -15.33 6.39 9.66
CA PHE A 264 -14.10 5.69 9.97
C PHE A 264 -12.89 6.64 10.12
N ILE A 265 -12.85 7.72 9.34
CA ILE A 265 -11.82 8.76 9.46
C ILE A 265 -12.09 9.66 10.68
N TYR A 266 -13.32 10.16 10.83
CA TYR A 266 -13.64 11.16 11.84
C TYR A 266 -13.80 10.58 13.25
N GLY A 267 -14.34 9.38 13.38
CA GLY A 267 -14.62 8.74 14.66
C GLY A 267 -13.40 8.65 15.58
N PRO A 268 -12.26 8.06 15.15
CA PRO A 268 -11.07 7.97 16.00
C PRO A 268 -10.53 9.35 16.39
N ASN A 269 -10.60 10.33 15.48
CA ASN A 269 -10.13 11.69 15.76
C ASN A 269 -11.02 12.40 16.79
N LEU A 270 -12.34 12.27 16.68
CA LEU A 270 -13.29 12.84 17.63
C LEU A 270 -13.17 12.23 19.02
N VAL A 271 -13.04 10.90 19.09
CA VAL A 271 -12.80 10.20 20.36
C VAL A 271 -11.44 10.60 20.93
N ALA A 272 -10.41 10.79 20.10
CA ALA A 272 -9.12 11.29 20.55
C ALA A 272 -9.20 12.72 21.10
N MET A 273 -9.93 13.63 20.45
CA MET A 273 -10.18 14.99 20.95
C MET A 273 -10.88 14.95 22.31
N PHE A 274 -11.92 14.11 22.44
CA PHE A 274 -12.64 13.92 23.70
C PHE A 274 -11.72 13.40 24.82
N LEU A 275 -10.92 12.35 24.54
CA LEU A 275 -10.00 11.78 25.52
C LEU A 275 -8.88 12.76 25.91
N LEU A 276 -8.31 13.50 24.95
CA LEU A 276 -7.34 14.57 25.24
C LEU A 276 -7.97 15.63 26.13
N SER A 277 -9.16 16.07 25.79
CA SER A 277 -9.93 17.03 26.57
C SER A 277 -10.15 16.58 28.02
N LEU A 278 -10.47 15.30 28.22
CA LEU A 278 -10.75 14.75 29.54
C LEU A 278 -9.47 14.54 30.38
N THR A 279 -8.39 14.09 29.74
CA THR A 279 -7.18 13.62 30.47
C THR A 279 -6.05 14.65 30.52
N ALA A 280 -5.98 15.63 29.62
CA ALA A 280 -4.92 16.64 29.62
C ALA A 280 -4.86 17.47 30.93
N PRO A 281 -5.99 17.92 31.53
CA PRO A 281 -5.96 18.65 32.80
C PRO A 281 -5.39 17.83 33.97
N MET A 282 -5.52 16.50 33.91
CA MET A 282 -4.99 15.61 34.95
C MET A 282 -3.46 15.57 34.95
N LEU A 283 -2.81 15.79 33.80
CA LEU A 283 -1.35 15.78 33.68
C LEU A 283 -0.68 16.88 34.51
N THR A 284 -1.36 18.01 34.71
CA THR A 284 -0.83 19.14 35.48
C THR A 284 -1.30 19.14 36.95
N ARG A 285 -2.42 18.46 37.26
CA ARG A 285 -3.06 18.50 38.58
C ARG A 285 -2.71 17.31 39.48
N VAL A 286 -2.39 16.14 38.92
CA VAL A 286 -2.08 14.93 39.70
C VAL A 286 -0.58 14.84 39.95
N GLY A 287 -0.16 14.89 41.23
CA GLY A 287 1.25 14.99 41.64
C GLY A 287 2.19 13.99 40.96
N PHE A 288 1.90 12.69 41.06
CA PHE A 288 2.72 11.64 40.43
C PHE A 288 2.82 11.77 38.90
N LEU A 289 1.72 12.10 38.22
CA LEU A 289 1.73 12.30 36.76
C LEU A 289 2.51 13.55 36.35
N ARG A 290 2.41 14.61 37.18
CA ARG A 290 3.13 15.86 37.00
C ARG A 290 4.64 15.64 37.09
N ASP A 291 5.10 14.85 38.06
CA ASP A 291 6.53 14.59 38.25
C ASP A 291 7.11 13.77 37.09
N ILE A 292 6.39 12.76 36.60
CA ILE A 292 6.78 12.00 35.39
C ILE A 292 6.76 12.90 34.14
N TYR A 293 5.74 13.75 34.02
CA TYR A 293 5.61 14.69 32.90
C TYR A 293 6.81 15.64 32.84
N PHE A 294 7.21 16.25 33.96
CA PHE A 294 8.34 17.17 33.99
C PHE A 294 9.71 16.46 33.87
N GLY A 295 9.83 15.21 34.32
CA GLY A 295 11.08 14.45 34.22
C GLY A 295 11.49 14.11 32.77
N ASN A 296 10.54 13.77 31.89
CA ASN A 296 10.82 13.49 30.47
C ASN A 296 9.66 13.90 29.54
N MET A 297 9.36 15.20 29.53
CA MET A 297 8.21 15.79 28.83
C MET A 297 8.05 15.31 27.39
N LYS A 298 9.15 15.25 26.62
CA LYS A 298 9.11 14.87 25.21
C LYS A 298 8.67 13.42 25.01
N THR A 299 9.23 12.49 25.77
CA THR A 299 8.92 11.06 25.63
C THR A 299 7.54 10.77 26.20
N PHE A 300 7.19 11.41 27.31
CA PHE A 300 5.89 11.30 27.94
C PHE A 300 4.77 11.76 26.99
N VAL A 301 4.83 13.00 26.48
CA VAL A 301 3.79 13.53 25.57
C VAL A 301 3.63 12.65 24.34
N LYS A 302 4.75 12.18 23.77
CA LYS A 302 4.73 11.30 22.61
C LYS A 302 3.99 9.99 22.91
N ASN A 303 4.29 9.34 24.04
CA ASN A 303 3.66 8.08 24.43
C ASN A 303 2.19 8.27 24.84
N TYR A 304 1.89 9.35 25.55
CA TYR A 304 0.53 9.73 25.93
C TYR A 304 -0.38 9.91 24.70
N ILE A 305 0.05 10.68 23.69
CA ILE A 305 -0.72 10.86 22.44
C ILE A 305 -0.87 9.53 21.68
N LYS A 306 0.16 8.67 21.68
CA LYS A 306 0.05 7.33 21.08
C LYS A 306 -1.01 6.48 21.78
N SER A 307 -1.03 6.48 23.10
CA SER A 307 -2.01 5.73 23.90
C SER A 307 -3.43 6.24 23.64
N ILE A 308 -3.64 7.56 23.59
CA ILE A 308 -4.94 8.13 23.24
C ILE A 308 -5.37 7.74 21.82
N GLY A 309 -4.46 7.85 20.85
CA GLY A 309 -4.76 7.44 19.49
C GLY A 309 -5.09 5.93 19.40
N PHE A 310 -4.36 5.08 20.11
CA PHE A 310 -4.68 3.66 20.19
C PHE A 310 -6.08 3.42 20.77
N VAL A 311 -6.37 3.97 21.95
CA VAL A 311 -7.66 3.76 22.62
C VAL A 311 -8.82 4.30 21.78
N SER A 312 -8.68 5.48 21.19
CA SER A 312 -9.72 6.10 20.36
C SER A 312 -10.04 5.31 19.08
N ALA A 313 -9.02 4.85 18.36
CA ALA A 313 -9.20 4.00 17.19
C ALA A 313 -9.79 2.64 17.57
N PHE A 314 -9.31 2.02 18.65
CA PHE A 314 -9.83 0.75 19.14
C PHE A 314 -11.31 0.85 19.53
N ALA A 315 -11.69 1.88 20.29
CA ALA A 315 -13.08 2.14 20.68
C ALA A 315 -13.97 2.37 19.45
N THR A 316 -13.52 3.20 18.50
CA THR A 316 -14.30 3.49 17.29
C THR A 316 -14.53 2.24 16.44
N MET A 317 -13.50 1.41 16.25
CA MET A 317 -13.64 0.17 15.49
C MET A 317 -14.58 -0.83 16.19
N SER A 318 -14.51 -0.90 17.53
CA SER A 318 -15.36 -1.77 18.33
C SER A 318 -16.84 -1.35 18.30
N LEU A 319 -17.11 -0.05 18.20
CA LEU A 319 -18.47 0.50 18.07
C LEU A 319 -19.00 0.38 16.63
N GLY A 320 -18.16 0.58 15.62
CA GLY A 320 -18.54 0.47 14.20
C GLY A 320 -19.02 -0.93 13.78
N LEU A 321 -18.64 -1.97 14.53
CA LEU A 321 -19.13 -3.35 14.37
C LEU A 321 -20.60 -3.55 14.73
N ARG A 322 -21.21 -2.63 15.50
CA ARG A 322 -22.56 -2.80 16.06
C ARG A 322 -23.66 -2.05 15.29
N LEU A 323 -23.35 -1.47 14.13
CA LEU A 323 -24.36 -0.76 13.34
C LEU A 323 -25.35 -1.77 12.73
N PRO A 324 -26.67 -1.54 12.90
CA PRO A 324 -27.69 -2.50 12.49
C PRO A 324 -27.66 -2.75 10.98
N GLU A 325 -27.80 -4.02 10.61
CA GLU A 325 -27.95 -4.46 9.23
C GLU A 325 -29.23 -3.88 8.63
N THR A 326 -29.09 -3.13 7.55
CA THR A 326 -30.24 -2.76 6.72
C THR A 326 -30.72 -4.03 6.00
N THR A 327 -31.99 -4.38 6.20
CA THR A 327 -32.68 -5.64 5.84
C THR A 327 -32.65 -6.08 4.36
N TRP A 328 -31.97 -5.37 3.46
CA TRP A 328 -32.13 -5.51 2.00
C TRP A 328 -30.88 -5.97 1.24
N ARG A 329 -29.99 -6.75 1.88
CA ARG A 329 -29.03 -7.71 1.28
C ARG A 329 -28.15 -8.29 2.41
N PRO A 330 -27.71 -9.56 2.35
CA PRO A 330 -26.99 -10.25 3.43
C PRO A 330 -25.54 -9.76 3.66
N GLN A 331 -25.17 -8.58 3.15
CA GLN A 331 -23.87 -7.97 3.39
C GLN A 331 -24.07 -6.53 3.82
N ASN A 332 -23.67 -6.26 5.06
CA ASN A 332 -23.80 -4.97 5.72
C ASN A 332 -23.04 -3.89 4.92
N ILE A 333 -23.75 -3.06 4.13
CA ILE A 333 -23.13 -2.09 3.19
C ILE A 333 -22.19 -1.12 3.92
N ARG A 334 -22.44 -0.86 5.21
CA ARG A 334 -21.62 0.01 6.05
C ARG A 334 -20.36 -0.66 6.61
N GLN A 335 -20.26 -1.99 6.52
CA GLN A 335 -19.08 -2.71 6.97
C GLN A 335 -17.91 -2.50 6.01
N ILE A 336 -16.76 -2.16 6.59
CA ILE A 336 -15.48 -2.07 5.89
C ILE A 336 -14.89 -3.48 5.86
N SER A 337 -14.48 -3.94 4.67
CA SER A 337 -13.94 -5.29 4.50
C SER A 337 -12.59 -5.46 5.19
N THR A 338 -12.30 -6.66 5.67
CA THR A 338 -10.99 -7.00 6.25
C THR A 338 -9.85 -6.79 5.27
N GLY A 339 -10.06 -7.06 3.98
CA GLY A 339 -9.09 -6.79 2.91
C GLY A 339 -8.77 -5.30 2.75
N PHE A 340 -9.75 -4.41 2.96
CA PHE A 340 -9.50 -2.98 2.98
C PHE A 340 -8.61 -2.58 4.16
N TYR A 341 -8.88 -3.10 5.36
CA TYR A 341 -8.04 -2.85 6.54
C TYR A 341 -6.60 -3.31 6.34
N ASP A 342 -6.40 -4.51 5.79
CA ASP A 342 -5.05 -5.04 5.53
C ASP A 342 -4.30 -4.16 4.52
N SER A 343 -4.97 -3.73 3.45
CA SER A 343 -4.40 -2.83 2.43
C SER A 343 -4.06 -1.47 3.01
N LEU A 344 -4.96 -0.89 3.81
CA LEU A 344 -4.76 0.40 4.47
C LEU A 344 -3.63 0.33 5.48
N ASN A 345 -3.61 -0.68 6.34
CA ASN A 345 -2.56 -0.87 7.33
C ASN A 345 -1.19 -1.05 6.68
N SER A 346 -1.11 -1.86 5.61
CA SER A 346 0.11 -2.02 4.83
C SER A 346 0.58 -0.69 4.26
N TYR A 347 -0.31 0.09 3.63
CA TYR A 347 0.00 1.40 3.09
C TYR A 347 0.48 2.40 4.15
N LEU A 348 -0.25 2.54 5.25
CA LEU A 348 0.10 3.47 6.33
C LEU A 348 1.39 3.07 7.04
N LEU A 349 1.63 1.77 7.24
CA LEU A 349 2.87 1.26 7.81
C LEU A 349 4.07 1.57 6.91
N ARG A 350 3.95 1.38 5.59
CA ARG A 350 4.98 1.75 4.61
C ARG A 350 5.34 3.24 4.73
N LEU A 351 4.35 4.13 4.86
CA LEU A 351 4.59 5.56 5.05
C LEU A 351 5.26 5.88 6.39
N ILE A 352 4.89 5.20 7.47
CA ILE A 352 5.56 5.36 8.77
C ILE A 352 7.01 4.93 8.67
N ILE A 353 7.29 3.75 8.12
CA ILE A 353 8.65 3.23 7.93
C ILE A 353 9.47 4.22 7.09
N LEU A 354 8.92 4.67 5.96
CA LEU A 354 9.55 5.66 5.09
C LEU A 354 9.90 6.95 5.86
N SER A 355 8.95 7.47 6.65
CA SER A 355 9.18 8.70 7.42
C SER A 355 10.32 8.52 8.43
N LYS A 356 10.40 7.37 9.11
CA LYS A 356 11.46 7.08 10.08
C LYS A 356 12.80 6.83 9.40
N TRP A 357 12.80 6.13 8.26
CA TRP A 357 13.99 5.93 7.45
C TRP A 357 14.61 7.26 7.03
N ARG A 358 13.81 8.19 6.48
CA ARG A 358 14.29 9.52 6.08
C ARG A 358 14.86 10.32 7.25
N ILE A 359 14.20 10.26 8.43
CA ILE A 359 14.71 10.91 9.65
C ILE A 359 16.06 10.33 10.07
N VAL A 360 16.21 9.00 10.05
CA VAL A 360 17.47 8.33 10.43
C VAL A 360 18.57 8.68 9.42
N LYS A 361 18.26 8.58 8.12
CA LYS A 361 19.19 8.89 7.02
C LYS A 361 19.74 10.31 7.12
N GLU A 362 18.92 11.30 7.45
CA GLU A 362 19.36 12.71 7.53
C GLU A 362 20.05 13.09 8.84
N ASN A 363 19.78 12.40 9.97
CA ASN A 363 20.20 12.87 11.29
C ASN A 363 21.17 11.95 12.04
N HIS A 364 21.34 10.69 11.62
CA HIS A 364 22.16 9.74 12.35
C HIS A 364 23.63 9.84 11.95
N ARG A 365 24.54 9.91 12.94
CA ARG A 365 25.98 10.15 12.74
C ARG A 365 26.64 9.17 11.76
N TRP A 366 26.24 7.91 11.78
CA TRP A 366 26.81 6.90 10.87
C TRP A 366 26.48 7.19 9.40
N PHE A 367 25.33 7.82 9.14
CA PHE A 367 24.89 8.19 7.79
C PHE A 367 25.50 9.52 7.35
N SER A 368 25.79 10.44 8.29
CA SER A 368 26.48 11.69 7.98
C SER A 368 27.97 11.49 7.66
N ILE A 369 28.62 10.47 8.23
CA ILE A 369 30.05 10.16 7.97
C ILE A 369 30.27 9.62 6.54
N ILE A 370 29.29 8.93 5.97
CA ILE A 370 29.42 8.26 4.66
C ILE A 370 29.43 9.24 3.48
N ASN A 371 29.07 10.52 3.68
CA ASN A 371 29.04 11.60 2.70
C ASN A 371 28.15 11.32 1.46
N ILE A 372 27.38 12.32 1.03
CA ILE A 372 26.03 12.14 0.45
C ILE A 372 25.87 11.80 -1.06
N PRO A 373 26.89 11.58 -1.93
CA PRO A 373 26.61 11.25 -3.35
C PRO A 373 26.04 9.85 -3.63
N ASN A 374 26.28 8.86 -2.75
CA ASN A 374 26.05 7.45 -3.08
C ASN A 374 24.72 6.87 -2.58
N TRP A 375 24.00 7.55 -1.69
CA TRP A 375 22.72 7.03 -1.15
C TRP A 375 21.67 6.80 -2.22
N ASP A 376 21.59 7.71 -3.18
CA ASP A 376 20.69 7.59 -4.31
C ASP A 376 21.01 6.37 -5.20
N ARG A 377 22.30 6.02 -5.32
CA ARG A 377 22.75 4.83 -6.04
C ARG A 377 22.45 3.56 -5.24
N ILE A 378 22.64 3.57 -3.92
CA ILE A 378 22.31 2.44 -3.05
C ILE A 378 20.80 2.17 -3.08
N GLU A 379 19.97 3.21 -2.97
CA GLU A 379 18.51 3.07 -3.05
C GLU A 379 18.06 2.62 -4.45
N ALA A 380 18.72 3.08 -5.52
CA ALA A 380 18.48 2.58 -6.86
C ALA A 380 18.86 1.09 -7.00
N PHE A 381 19.96 0.67 -6.38
CA PHE A 381 20.38 -0.73 -6.37
C PHE A 381 19.36 -1.61 -5.64
N ILE A 382 18.91 -1.20 -4.45
CA ILE A 382 17.88 -1.91 -3.67
C ILE A 382 16.56 -1.99 -4.45
N LEU A 383 16.12 -0.90 -5.07
CA LEU A 383 14.94 -0.87 -5.94
C LEU A 383 15.08 -1.88 -7.09
N CYS A 384 16.22 -1.85 -7.78
CA CYS A 384 16.53 -2.73 -8.89
C CYS A 384 16.52 -4.20 -8.47
N TYR A 385 17.13 -4.52 -7.33
CA TYR A 385 17.08 -5.86 -6.75
C TYR A 385 15.65 -6.32 -6.42
N GLY A 386 14.81 -5.42 -5.90
CA GLY A 386 13.37 -5.68 -5.69
C GLY A 386 12.64 -6.03 -7.00
N VAL A 387 12.84 -5.23 -8.06
CA VAL A 387 12.25 -5.47 -9.38
C VAL A 387 12.76 -6.78 -9.98
N TRP A 388 14.05 -7.09 -9.87
CA TRP A 388 14.63 -8.34 -10.35
C TRP A 388 13.97 -9.57 -9.71
N ASN A 389 13.76 -9.55 -8.39
CA ASN A 389 13.05 -10.63 -7.69
C ASN A 389 11.61 -10.81 -8.18
N LEU A 390 10.93 -9.70 -8.47
CA LEU A 390 9.57 -9.73 -9.00
C LEU A 390 9.51 -10.29 -10.42
N MET A 391 10.47 -9.94 -11.28
CA MET A 391 10.57 -10.52 -12.63
C MET A 391 10.83 -12.02 -12.57
N ASN A 392 11.72 -12.47 -11.67
CA ASN A 392 11.99 -13.89 -11.49
C ASN A 392 10.78 -14.66 -10.90
N LEU A 393 10.01 -14.03 -10.01
CA LEU A 393 8.76 -14.59 -9.50
C LEU A 393 7.70 -14.68 -10.62
N ASN A 394 7.58 -13.66 -11.47
CA ASN A 394 6.67 -13.68 -12.62
C ASN A 394 7.03 -14.82 -13.60
N ASP A 395 8.32 -15.01 -13.90
CA ASP A 395 8.78 -16.15 -14.70
C ASP A 395 8.42 -17.51 -14.08
N TYR A 396 8.53 -17.63 -12.75
CA TYR A 396 8.14 -18.84 -12.04
C TYR A 396 6.65 -19.11 -12.14
N ILE A 397 5.81 -18.08 -11.97
CA ILE A 397 4.34 -18.17 -12.07
C ILE A 397 3.93 -18.64 -13.46
N LEU A 398 4.50 -18.04 -14.52
CA LEU A 398 4.21 -18.40 -15.90
C LEU A 398 4.59 -19.84 -16.26
N LYS A 399 5.63 -20.39 -15.62
CA LYS A 399 6.03 -21.79 -15.81
C LYS A 399 5.15 -22.80 -15.07
N HIS A 400 4.42 -22.38 -14.04
CA HIS A 400 3.61 -23.27 -13.20
C HIS A 400 2.13 -22.83 -13.13
N PRO A 401 1.43 -22.73 -14.28
CA PRO A 401 0.06 -22.20 -14.34
C PRO A 401 -0.98 -23.08 -13.64
N LEU A 402 -0.66 -24.37 -13.43
CA LEU A 402 -1.55 -25.34 -12.77
C LEU A 402 -1.49 -25.26 -11.23
N GLN A 403 -0.53 -24.54 -10.65
CA GLN A 403 -0.49 -24.34 -9.20
C GLN A 403 -1.51 -23.29 -8.76
N LYS A 404 -2.40 -23.65 -7.83
CA LYS A 404 -3.43 -22.75 -7.26
C LYS A 404 -2.84 -21.44 -6.72
N GLU A 405 -1.66 -21.49 -6.10
CA GLU A 405 -0.96 -20.28 -5.60
C GLU A 405 -0.50 -19.38 -6.75
N CYS A 406 0.00 -19.94 -7.86
CA CYS A 406 0.40 -19.19 -9.04
C CYS A 406 -0.80 -18.48 -9.72
N GLN A 407 -1.94 -19.17 -9.84
CA GLN A 407 -3.18 -18.57 -10.38
C GLN A 407 -3.71 -17.42 -9.51
N ARG A 408 -3.51 -17.49 -8.19
CA ARG A 408 -3.81 -16.37 -7.29
C ARG A 408 -2.88 -15.20 -7.57
N LEU A 409 -1.57 -15.44 -7.66
CA LEU A 409 -0.55 -14.40 -7.84
C LEU A 409 -0.59 -13.74 -9.21
N GLU A 410 -0.96 -14.45 -10.26
CA GLU A 410 -1.14 -13.88 -11.60
C GLU A 410 -2.21 -12.77 -11.61
N LYS A 411 -3.19 -12.86 -10.70
CA LYS A 411 -4.22 -11.83 -10.54
C LYS A 411 -3.73 -10.59 -9.79
N GLU A 412 -2.55 -10.61 -9.17
CA GLU A 412 -2.02 -9.46 -8.43
C GLU A 412 -1.56 -8.34 -9.37
N SER A 413 -1.91 -7.10 -9.03
CA SER A 413 -1.66 -5.93 -9.89
C SER A 413 -0.18 -5.73 -10.23
N LEU A 414 0.69 -5.99 -9.26
CA LEU A 414 2.14 -5.85 -9.38
C LEU A 414 2.74 -6.92 -10.31
N ILE A 415 2.29 -8.16 -10.20
CA ILE A 415 2.68 -9.25 -11.12
C ILE A 415 2.19 -8.94 -12.54
N ARG A 416 0.94 -8.48 -12.71
CA ARG A 416 0.45 -8.06 -14.04
C ARG A 416 1.26 -6.90 -14.63
N ALA A 417 1.66 -5.94 -13.80
CA ALA A 417 2.48 -4.82 -14.25
C ALA A 417 3.86 -5.28 -14.73
N VAL A 418 4.51 -6.16 -13.97
CA VAL A 418 5.80 -6.77 -14.35
C VAL A 418 5.65 -7.65 -15.59
N ASN A 419 4.54 -8.40 -15.70
CA ASN A 419 4.25 -9.22 -16.87
C ASN A 419 4.14 -8.37 -18.15
N ARG A 420 3.55 -7.17 -18.09
CA ARG A 420 3.52 -6.20 -19.21
C ARG A 420 4.87 -5.60 -19.56
N ILE A 421 5.86 -5.67 -18.67
CA ILE A 421 7.23 -5.24 -18.97
C ILE A 421 7.96 -6.38 -19.68
N MET A 422 7.79 -7.61 -19.18
CA MET A 422 8.46 -8.81 -19.66
C MET A 422 7.92 -9.34 -20.98
N ASN A 423 6.64 -9.10 -21.29
CA ASN A 423 5.92 -9.51 -22.49
C ASN A 423 5.20 -8.29 -23.10
#